data_AF-A0A497IG44-F1
#
_entry.id   AF-A0A497IG44-F1
#
_cell.length_a   1.000
_cell.length_b   1.000
_cell.length_c   1.000
_cell.angle_alpha   90.00
_cell.angle_beta   90.00
_cell.angle_gamma   90.00
#
_symmetry.space_group_name_H-M   'P 1'
#
loop_
_entity.id
_entity.type
_entity.pdbx_description
1 polymer ?
#
loop_
_entity_poly.entity_id
_entity_poly.type
_entity_poly.pdbx_seq_one_letter_code
_entity_poly.pdbx_strand_id
1 'polypeptide(L)'
;MIRFKKEEFKVEVADKFWKKVIGLMFRKKLDHALLIPLNKETRKGASIHSMFMRFTFDAIFLNKDLEVVDMATIKPWTLNFTPKAAAKYIVEVPEYTIVKNLINLGDVIEIDEIEKEPEPERIEHYEKTFAPIKRDIKAFKQSPSIPYFLKNYFIKKKLTASNKERLEKPNNKKQKQKR
;
A
#
# COMPACT_ATOMS: atom_id res chain seq x y z
N MET A 1 -5.22 -4.96 -2.96
CA MET A 1 -5.44 -6.32 -2.40
C MET A 1 -4.09 -6.86 -1.95
N ILE A 2 -4.04 -7.78 -1.00
CA ILE A 2 -2.82 -8.53 -0.66
C ILE A 2 -3.09 -9.99 -0.96
N ARG A 3 -2.14 -10.64 -1.63
CA ARG A 3 -2.28 -12.02 -2.09
C ARG A 3 -1.29 -12.91 -1.34
N PHE A 4 -1.82 -13.98 -0.77
CA PHE A 4 -1.05 -15.09 -0.23
C PHE A 4 -1.35 -16.35 -1.04
N LYS A 5 -0.64 -17.45 -0.77
CA LYS A 5 -0.75 -18.70 -1.55
C LYS A 5 -2.16 -19.29 -1.58
N LYS A 6 -2.94 -19.16 -0.51
CA LYS A 6 -4.29 -19.74 -0.37
C LYS A 6 -5.39 -18.72 -0.11
N GLU A 7 -5.04 -17.54 0.38
CA GLU A 7 -6.01 -16.50 0.78
C GLU A 7 -5.63 -15.15 0.16
N GLU A 8 -6.64 -14.34 -0.15
CA GLU A 8 -6.46 -12.95 -0.54
C GLU A 8 -7.30 -12.04 0.35
N PHE A 9 -6.77 -10.85 0.67
CA PHE A 9 -7.46 -9.89 1.50
C PHE A 9 -7.54 -8.52 0.83
N LYS A 10 -8.65 -7.81 1.09
CA LYS A 10 -8.70 -6.37 0.87
C LYS A 10 -7.67 -5.70 1.80
N VAL A 11 -7.01 -4.65 1.32
CA VAL A 11 -5.98 -3.96 2.09
C VAL A 11 -6.51 -2.61 2.52
N GLU A 12 -6.59 -2.40 3.83
CA GLU A 12 -6.74 -1.06 4.41
C GLU A 12 -5.34 -0.52 4.72
N VAL A 13 -5.09 0.76 4.44
CA VAL A 13 -3.77 1.37 4.71
C VAL A 13 -3.86 2.41 5.82
N ALA A 14 -3.10 2.18 6.90
CA ALA A 14 -2.95 3.11 8.01
C ALA A 14 -1.78 4.08 7.77
N ASP A 15 -1.99 5.09 6.93
CA ASP A 15 -0.99 6.11 6.61
C ASP A 15 -0.99 7.33 7.55
N LYS A 16 -2.14 7.66 8.13
CA LYS A 16 -2.29 8.80 9.06
C LYS A 16 -1.74 8.41 10.45
N PHE A 17 -1.01 9.31 11.11
CA PHE A 17 -0.43 9.08 12.45
C PHE A 17 -1.45 8.52 13.44
N TRP A 18 -2.65 9.10 13.48
CA TRP A 18 -3.77 8.61 14.31
C TRP A 18 -4.25 7.21 13.92
N LYS A 19 -4.28 6.87 12.62
CA LYS A 19 -4.64 5.51 12.16
C LYS A 19 -3.57 4.48 12.51
N LYS A 20 -2.30 4.88 12.62
CA LYS A 20 -1.20 4.00 13.07
C LYS A 20 -1.29 3.70 14.56
N VAL A 21 -1.67 4.69 15.36
CA VAL A 21 -1.82 4.54 16.82
C VAL A 21 -3.10 3.80 17.18
N ILE A 22 -4.21 4.07 16.49
CA ILE A 22 -5.49 3.38 16.74
C ILE A 22 -5.49 1.97 16.11
N GLY A 23 -4.87 1.81 14.94
CA GLY A 23 -4.80 0.52 14.25
C GLY A 23 -6.14 -0.20 14.18
N LEU A 24 -6.17 -1.41 14.73
CA LEU A 24 -7.35 -2.27 14.84
C LEU A 24 -8.16 -2.11 16.15
N MET A 25 -7.77 -1.19 17.04
CA MET A 25 -8.43 -1.01 18.33
C MET A 25 -9.92 -0.74 18.13
N PHE A 26 -10.74 -1.33 19.01
CA PHE A 26 -12.21 -1.27 19.00
C PHE A 26 -12.92 -2.00 17.86
N ARG A 27 -12.20 -2.68 16.95
CA ARG A 27 -12.83 -3.56 15.96
C ARG A 27 -13.23 -4.88 16.61
N LYS A 28 -14.35 -5.46 16.14
CA LYS A 28 -14.88 -6.75 16.64
C LYS A 28 -14.19 -7.95 16.00
N LYS A 29 -13.68 -7.80 14.79
CA LYS A 29 -12.96 -8.82 14.02
C LYS A 29 -12.05 -8.16 12.99
N LEU A 30 -11.02 -8.88 12.56
CA LEU A 30 -10.21 -8.56 11.40
C LEU A 30 -10.61 -9.50 10.26
N ASP A 31 -11.21 -8.95 9.21
CA ASP A 31 -11.66 -9.67 8.01
C ASP A 31 -10.96 -9.20 6.72
N HIS A 32 -9.96 -8.34 6.87
CA HIS A 32 -9.13 -7.75 5.82
C HIS A 32 -7.70 -7.60 6.34
N ALA A 33 -6.77 -7.23 5.48
CA ALA A 33 -5.40 -6.94 5.88
C ALA A 33 -5.24 -5.45 6.17
N LEU A 34 -4.58 -5.11 7.27
CA LEU A 34 -4.16 -3.74 7.57
C LEU A 34 -2.67 -3.59 7.23
N LEU A 35 -2.36 -2.71 6.28
CA LEU A 35 -0.99 -2.36 5.92
C LEU A 35 -0.58 -1.04 6.58
N ILE A 36 0.48 -1.10 7.37
CA ILE A 36 1.04 0.03 8.10
C ILE A 36 2.39 0.40 7.48
N PRO A 37 2.45 1.43 6.62
CA PRO A 37 3.71 1.92 6.07
C PRO A 37 4.48 2.74 7.12
N LEU A 38 5.73 2.35 7.38
CA LEU A 38 6.62 3.04 8.32
C LEU A 38 7.41 4.14 7.61
N ASN A 39 7.73 5.22 8.34
CA ASN A 39 8.48 6.34 7.75
C ASN A 39 9.93 5.93 7.45
N LYS A 40 10.56 5.16 8.34
CA LYS A 40 11.92 4.64 8.21
C LYS A 40 11.92 3.13 8.38
N GLU A 41 12.78 2.46 7.62
CA GLU A 41 13.01 1.02 7.74
C GLU A 41 13.93 0.78 8.94
N THR A 42 13.34 0.45 10.09
CA THR A 42 14.10 0.28 11.34
C THR A 42 13.44 -0.75 12.23
N ARG A 43 14.23 -1.44 13.04
CA ARG A 43 13.70 -2.42 14.00
C ARG A 43 12.81 -1.78 15.06
N LYS A 44 13.30 -0.72 15.71
CA LYS A 44 12.57 0.00 16.77
C LYS A 44 11.34 0.76 16.25
N GLY A 45 11.40 1.27 15.03
CA GLY A 45 10.25 1.95 14.41
C GLY A 45 9.17 0.99 13.92
N ALA A 46 9.47 -0.30 13.85
CA ALA A 46 8.54 -1.36 13.49
C ALA A 46 7.96 -2.08 14.72
N SER A 47 8.17 -1.54 15.92
CA SER A 47 7.53 -2.07 17.13
C SER A 47 6.02 -1.83 17.09
N ILE A 48 5.24 -2.84 17.48
CA ILE A 48 3.78 -2.78 17.56
C ILE A 48 3.29 -3.11 18.96
N HIS A 49 2.09 -2.68 19.27
CA HIS A 49 1.39 -3.05 20.49
C HIS A 49 -0.05 -3.45 20.14
N SER A 50 -0.65 -4.28 20.99
CA SER A 50 -2.05 -4.72 20.84
C SER A 50 -2.87 -4.37 22.08
N MET A 51 -2.48 -3.32 22.81
CA MET A 51 -3.33 -2.74 23.85
C MET A 51 -4.71 -2.40 23.28
N PHE A 52 -5.77 -2.69 24.04
CA PHE A 52 -7.18 -2.49 23.63
C PHE A 52 -7.68 -3.35 22.45
N MET A 53 -6.89 -4.34 22.01
CA MET A 53 -7.36 -5.36 21.08
C MET A 53 -8.18 -6.42 21.80
N ARG A 54 -9.20 -6.95 21.12
CA ARG A 54 -10.11 -7.98 21.64
C ARG A 54 -9.90 -9.35 20.99
N PHE A 55 -8.98 -9.44 20.02
CA PHE A 55 -8.71 -10.64 19.24
C PHE A 55 -7.21 -10.77 18.93
N THR A 56 -6.77 -12.01 18.74
CA THR A 56 -5.43 -12.35 18.28
C THR A 56 -5.34 -12.13 16.76
N PHE A 57 -4.18 -11.71 16.27
CA PHE A 57 -3.93 -11.53 14.85
C PHE A 57 -2.50 -11.93 14.50
N ASP A 58 -2.26 -12.18 13.22
CA ASP A 58 -0.92 -12.44 12.70
C ASP A 58 -0.32 -11.14 12.16
N ALA A 59 0.91 -10.84 12.55
CA ALA A 59 1.68 -9.69 12.08
C ALA A 59 2.85 -10.17 11.20
N ILE A 60 2.94 -9.62 10.00
CA ILE A 60 4.00 -9.91 9.02
C ILE A 60 4.79 -8.62 8.80
N PHE A 61 6.09 -8.68 9.01
CA PHE A 61 7.00 -7.54 8.87
C PHE A 61 7.72 -7.65 7.53
N LEU A 62 7.64 -6.59 6.72
CA LEU A 62 8.23 -6.57 5.38
C LEU A 62 9.32 -5.50 5.28
N ASN A 63 10.39 -5.79 4.54
CA ASN A 63 11.38 -4.79 4.14
C ASN A 63 10.85 -3.85 3.04
N LYS A 64 11.66 -2.90 2.59
CA LYS A 64 11.31 -1.99 1.49
C LYS A 64 10.97 -2.69 0.16
N ASP A 65 11.49 -3.91 -0.03
CA ASP A 65 11.36 -4.74 -1.23
C ASP A 65 10.18 -5.74 -1.11
N LEU A 66 9.35 -5.60 -0.06
CA LEU A 66 8.19 -6.46 0.24
C LEU A 66 8.53 -7.91 0.60
N GLU A 67 9.77 -8.16 1.02
CA GLU A 67 10.20 -9.47 1.54
C GLU A 67 9.90 -9.58 3.03
N VAL A 68 9.44 -10.76 3.45
CA VAL A 68 9.17 -11.08 4.86
C VAL A 68 10.47 -11.14 5.64
N VAL A 69 10.66 -10.20 6.57
CA VAL A 69 11.84 -10.13 7.44
C VAL A 69 11.59 -10.66 8.85
N ASP A 70 10.33 -10.66 9.28
CA ASP A 70 9.90 -11.27 10.54
C ASP A 70 8.40 -11.53 10.50
N MET A 71 7.92 -12.38 11.40
CA MET A 71 6.49 -12.68 11.53
C MET A 71 6.16 -13.20 12.93
N ALA A 72 4.99 -12.83 13.45
CA ALA A 72 4.55 -13.25 14.78
C ALA A 72 3.03 -13.23 14.93
N THR A 73 2.50 -14.16 15.71
CA THR A 73 1.12 -14.10 16.19
C THR A 73 1.04 -13.24 17.44
N ILE A 74 0.29 -12.15 17.36
CA ILE A 74 0.18 -11.12 18.40
C ILE A 74 -1.11 -11.33 19.19
N LYS A 75 -0.95 -11.67 20.47
CA LYS A 75 -2.08 -11.82 21.39
C LYS A 75 -2.62 -10.45 21.82
N PRO A 76 -3.91 -10.34 22.22
CA PRO A 76 -4.45 -9.17 22.88
C PRO A 76 -3.58 -8.71 24.07
N TRP A 77 -3.56 -7.41 24.34
CA TRP A 77 -2.86 -6.82 25.50
C TRP A 77 -1.34 -6.99 25.50
N THR A 78 -0.72 -7.23 24.34
CA THR A 78 0.73 -7.20 24.18
C THR A 78 1.22 -5.75 24.23
N LEU A 79 2.00 -5.41 25.25
CA LEU A 79 2.49 -4.04 25.48
C LEU A 79 3.47 -3.58 24.41
N ASN A 80 4.37 -4.46 23.98
CA ASN A 80 5.35 -4.17 22.96
C ASN A 80 5.81 -5.48 22.33
N PHE A 81 5.71 -5.57 21.00
CA PHE A 81 6.39 -6.54 20.18
C PHE A 81 7.33 -5.79 19.25
N THR A 82 8.61 -6.13 19.31
CA THR A 82 9.64 -5.54 18.43
C THR A 82 10.16 -6.64 17.52
N PRO A 83 10.13 -6.45 16.18
CA PRO A 83 10.60 -7.47 15.27
C PRO A 83 12.10 -7.71 15.43
N LYS A 84 12.58 -8.88 15.00
CA LYS A 84 13.99 -9.27 15.01
C LYS A 84 14.79 -8.48 13.98
N ALA A 85 14.19 -8.15 12.84
CA ALA A 85 14.80 -7.44 11.74
C ALA A 85 14.15 -6.06 11.50
N ALA A 86 14.85 -5.20 10.76
CA ALA A 86 14.31 -3.91 10.36
C ALA A 86 13.20 -4.10 9.32
N ALA A 87 12.07 -3.44 9.51
CA ALA A 87 10.94 -3.50 8.60
C ALA A 87 10.54 -2.10 8.14
N LYS A 88 10.01 -2.01 6.92
CA LYS A 88 9.46 -0.83 6.28
C LYS A 88 7.92 -0.85 6.27
N TYR A 89 7.34 -2.04 6.25
CA TYR A 89 5.90 -2.24 6.30
C TYR A 89 5.54 -3.28 7.34
N ILE A 90 4.36 -3.14 7.93
CA ILE A 90 3.76 -4.13 8.82
C ILE A 90 2.40 -4.48 8.23
N VAL A 91 2.12 -5.76 8.10
CA VAL A 91 0.84 -6.28 7.64
C VAL A 91 0.19 -7.03 8.79
N GLU A 92 -0.93 -6.52 9.28
CA GLU A 92 -1.77 -7.22 10.25
C GLU A 92 -2.87 -7.96 9.52
N VAL A 93 -2.96 -9.27 9.74
CA VAL A 93 -3.90 -10.18 9.07
C VAL A 93 -4.59 -11.08 10.09
N PRO A 94 -5.73 -11.71 9.74
CA PRO A 94 -6.43 -12.59 10.67
C PRO A 94 -5.52 -13.69 11.22
N GLU A 95 -5.80 -14.16 12.45
CA GLU A 95 -5.04 -15.25 13.07
C GLU A 95 -5.01 -16.50 12.16
N TYR A 96 -3.89 -17.22 12.21
CA TYR A 96 -3.58 -18.41 11.40
C TYR A 96 -3.32 -18.15 9.91
N THR A 97 -3.34 -16.90 9.43
CA THR A 97 -2.99 -16.57 8.04
C THR A 97 -1.58 -17.05 7.70
N ILE A 98 -0.61 -16.89 8.60
CA ILE A 98 0.79 -17.30 8.38
C ILE A 98 0.87 -18.81 8.11
N VAL A 99 0.26 -19.60 9.00
CA VAL A 99 0.33 -21.07 8.95
C VAL A 99 -0.47 -21.62 7.78
N LYS A 100 -1.68 -21.10 7.52
CA LYS A 100 -2.52 -21.54 6.39
C LYS A 100 -1.82 -21.34 5.05
N ASN A 101 -1.14 -20.21 4.90
CA ASN A 101 -0.48 -19.82 3.65
C ASN A 101 0.99 -20.25 3.56
N LEU A 102 1.53 -20.93 4.58
CA LEU A 102 2.92 -21.40 4.62
C LEU A 102 3.91 -20.27 4.29
N ILE A 103 3.73 -19.13 4.96
CA ILE A 103 4.57 -17.95 4.80
C ILE A 103 5.90 -18.19 5.52
N ASN A 104 7.01 -17.95 4.83
CA ASN A 104 8.36 -18.09 5.36
C ASN A 104 9.12 -16.77 5.33
N LEU A 105 10.20 -16.69 6.12
CA LEU A 105 11.16 -15.60 6.01
C LEU A 105 11.77 -15.58 4.60
N GLY A 106 11.86 -14.40 4.00
CA GLY A 106 12.34 -14.19 2.64
C GLY A 106 11.26 -14.33 1.56
N ASP A 107 10.03 -14.75 1.89
CA ASP A 107 8.94 -14.74 0.92
C ASP A 107 8.64 -13.30 0.48
N VAL A 108 8.40 -13.08 -0.82
CA VAL A 108 7.95 -11.79 -1.35
C VAL A 108 6.43 -11.76 -1.35
N ILE A 109 5.84 -10.73 -0.74
CA ILE A 109 4.38 -10.59 -0.67
C ILE A 109 3.89 -9.62 -1.74
N GLU A 110 2.97 -10.09 -2.59
CA GLU A 110 2.32 -9.27 -3.60
C GLU A 110 1.20 -8.42 -2.98
N ILE A 111 1.35 -7.10 -3.08
CA ILE A 111 0.36 -6.13 -2.66
C ILE A 111 -0.08 -5.37 -3.92
N ASP A 112 -1.26 -5.73 -4.43
CA ASP A 112 -1.94 -4.97 -5.50
C ASP A 112 -2.16 -3.55 -5.00
N GLU A 113 -1.62 -2.60 -5.76
CA GLU A 113 -1.50 -1.16 -5.47
C GLU A 113 -2.46 -0.65 -4.40
N ILE A 114 -1.88 0.03 -3.41
CA ILE A 114 -2.63 0.89 -2.50
C ILE A 114 -3.24 2.01 -3.34
N GLU A 115 -4.47 1.81 -3.81
CA GLU A 115 -5.28 2.90 -4.33
C GLU A 115 -5.64 3.81 -3.16
N LYS A 116 -4.76 4.77 -2.89
CA LYS A 116 -5.20 6.04 -2.35
C LYS A 116 -5.19 7.01 -3.51
N GLU A 117 -6.36 7.24 -4.08
CA GLU A 117 -6.57 8.56 -4.66
C GLU A 117 -6.20 9.58 -3.58
N PRO A 118 -5.28 10.52 -3.87
CA PRO A 118 -4.94 11.53 -2.90
C PRO A 118 -6.22 12.30 -2.55
N GLU A 119 -6.43 12.61 -1.26
CA GLU A 119 -7.55 13.46 -0.84
C GLU A 119 -7.56 14.75 -1.69
N PRO A 120 -8.72 15.30 -2.10
CA PRO A 120 -8.80 16.42 -3.05
C PRO A 120 -7.90 17.61 -2.68
N GLU A 121 -7.87 17.97 -1.40
CA GLU A 121 -7.04 19.06 -0.85
C GLU A 121 -5.53 18.78 -1.00
N ARG A 122 -5.13 17.51 -0.92
CA ARG A 122 -3.75 17.09 -1.11
C ARG A 122 -3.39 17.02 -2.59
N ILE A 123 -4.33 16.69 -3.47
CA ILE A 123 -4.11 16.69 -4.93
C ILE A 123 -3.63 18.07 -5.39
N GLU A 124 -4.32 19.13 -4.98
CA GLU A 124 -3.96 20.49 -5.38
C GLU A 124 -2.55 20.87 -4.89
N HIS A 125 -2.26 20.57 -3.61
CA HIS A 125 -0.94 20.77 -3.04
C HIS A 125 0.13 19.99 -3.80
N TYR A 126 -0.11 18.71 -4.10
CA TYR A 126 0.83 17.87 -4.84
C TYR A 126 1.03 18.30 -6.28
N GLU A 127 -0.04 18.74 -6.95
CA GLU A 127 0.06 19.28 -8.31
C GLU A 127 0.91 20.54 -8.35
N LYS A 128 0.82 21.41 -7.33
CA LYS A 128 1.69 22.59 -7.19
C LYS A 128 3.13 22.20 -6.84
N THR A 129 3.32 21.38 -5.81
CA THR A 129 4.65 20.99 -5.29
C THR A 129 5.46 20.20 -6.32
N PHE A 130 4.82 19.28 -7.05
CA PHE A 130 5.49 18.42 -8.02
C PHE A 130 5.34 18.90 -9.47
N ALA A 131 4.70 20.05 -9.74
CA ALA A 131 4.59 20.64 -11.09
C ALA A 131 5.93 20.72 -11.85
N PRO A 132 7.05 21.12 -11.21
CA PRO A 132 8.32 21.24 -11.90
C PRO A 132 8.86 19.88 -12.35
N ILE A 133 8.73 18.87 -11.49
CA ILE A 133 9.29 17.52 -11.68
C ILE A 133 8.38 16.68 -12.59
N LYS A 134 7.05 16.88 -12.55
CA LYS A 134 6.05 16.16 -13.36
C LYS A 134 6.28 16.30 -14.87
N ARG A 135 6.98 17.36 -15.31
CA ARG A 135 7.37 17.55 -16.72
C ARG A 135 8.40 16.52 -17.20
N ASP A 136 9.28 16.05 -16.32
CA ASP A 136 10.22 14.97 -16.59
C ASP A 136 9.73 13.66 -15.95
N ILE A 137 8.99 12.89 -16.73
CA ILE A 137 8.35 11.64 -16.30
C ILE A 137 9.37 10.59 -15.87
N LYS A 138 10.57 10.60 -16.47
CA LYS A 138 11.62 9.64 -16.14
C LYS A 138 12.20 9.98 -14.77
N ALA A 139 12.50 11.24 -14.52
CA ALA A 139 12.93 11.73 -13.20
C ALA A 139 11.84 11.55 -12.14
N PHE A 140 10.58 11.82 -12.47
CA PHE A 140 9.44 11.64 -11.55
C PHE A 140 9.26 10.19 -11.12
N LYS A 141 9.31 9.24 -12.07
CA LYS A 141 9.23 7.79 -11.77
C LYS A 141 10.40 7.30 -10.92
N GLN A 142 11.59 7.84 -11.15
CA GLN A 142 12.83 7.42 -10.48
C GLN A 142 13.09 8.15 -9.15
N SER A 143 12.35 9.21 -8.84
CA SER A 143 12.58 10.03 -7.64
C SER A 143 12.27 9.26 -6.34
N PRO A 144 13.26 9.04 -5.45
CA PRO A 144 13.05 8.33 -4.18
C PRO A 144 12.27 9.15 -3.14
N SER A 145 12.21 10.47 -3.31
CA SER A 145 11.49 11.41 -2.42
C SER A 145 9.98 11.50 -2.69
N ILE A 146 9.49 10.90 -3.78
CA ILE A 146 8.08 10.95 -4.15
C ILE A 146 7.42 9.63 -3.74
N PRO A 147 6.39 9.67 -2.87
CA PRO A 147 5.69 8.46 -2.45
C PRO A 147 5.13 7.68 -3.64
N TYR A 148 5.18 6.35 -3.53
CA TYR A 148 4.78 5.46 -4.61
C TYR A 148 3.32 5.68 -5.09
N PHE A 149 2.39 5.92 -4.17
CA PHE A 149 0.98 6.18 -4.52
C PHE A 149 0.80 7.43 -5.40
N LEU A 150 1.59 8.48 -5.18
CA LEU A 150 1.59 9.68 -6.02
C LEU A 150 2.10 9.40 -7.42
N LYS A 151 3.15 8.57 -7.53
CA LYS A 151 3.69 8.17 -8.84
C LYS A 151 2.60 7.51 -9.69
N ASN A 152 1.87 6.57 -9.08
CA ASN A 152 0.83 5.82 -9.78
C ASN A 152 -0.42 6.67 -10.07
N TYR A 153 -0.83 7.56 -9.16
CA TYR A 153 -1.92 8.52 -9.41
C TYR A 153 -1.68 9.35 -10.67
N PHE A 154 -0.50 9.98 -10.80
CA PHE A 154 -0.22 10.81 -11.97
C PHE A 154 -0.03 10.01 -13.27
N ILE A 155 0.48 8.78 -13.18
CA ILE A 155 0.58 7.87 -14.34
C ILE A 155 -0.82 7.47 -14.83
N LYS A 156 -1.72 7.04 -13.93
CA LYS A 156 -3.11 6.70 -14.26
C LYS A 156 -3.88 7.90 -14.83
N LYS A 157 -3.73 9.09 -14.24
CA LYS A 157 -4.34 10.35 -14.75
C LYS A 157 -3.88 10.69 -16.17
N LYS A 158 -2.61 10.38 -16.52
CA LYS A 158 -2.10 10.60 -17.88
C LYS A 158 -2.60 9.55 -18.87
N LEU A 159 -2.69 8.28 -18.46
CA LEU A 159 -3.24 7.18 -19.28
C LEU A 159 -4.73 7.40 -19.60
N THR A 160 -5.51 7.86 -18.61
CA THR A 160 -6.94 8.20 -18.80
C THR A 160 -7.14 9.41 -19.71
N ALA A 161 -6.30 10.45 -19.58
CA ALA A 161 -6.30 11.59 -20.50
C ALA A 161 -5.93 11.18 -21.94
N SER A 162 -4.88 10.37 -22.12
CA SER A 162 -4.46 9.89 -23.44
C SER A 162 -5.49 8.97 -24.11
N ASN A 163 -6.27 8.21 -23.33
CA ASN A 163 -7.33 7.36 -23.86
C ASN A 163 -8.57 8.17 -24.26
N LYS A 164 -8.91 9.25 -23.52
CA LYS A 164 -9.95 10.22 -23.92
C LYS A 164 -9.61 10.92 -25.23
N GLU A 165 -8.37 11.41 -25.38
CA GLU A 165 -7.89 12.02 -26.63
C GLU A 165 -7.91 11.05 -27.84
N ARG A 166 -7.86 9.73 -27.59
CA ARG A 166 -7.93 8.70 -28.65
C ARG A 166 -9.37 8.39 -29.07
N LEU A 167 -10.33 8.53 -28.16
CA LEU A 167 -11.77 8.32 -28.40
C LEU A 167 -12.46 9.57 -28.98
N GLU A 168 -11.93 10.77 -28.70
CA GLU A 168 -12.48 12.05 -29.18
C GLU A 168 -11.90 12.50 -30.53
N LYS A 169 -10.96 11.76 -31.14
CA LYS A 169 -10.57 12.05 -32.53
C LYS A 169 -11.72 11.65 -33.46
N PRO A 170 -12.41 12.60 -34.12
CA PRO A 170 -13.42 12.24 -35.10
C PRO A 170 -12.74 11.40 -36.18
N ASN A 171 -13.34 10.25 -36.48
CA ASN A 171 -12.89 9.32 -37.50
C ASN A 171 -13.04 9.97 -38.88
N ASN A 172 -12.11 10.87 -39.24
CA ASN A 172 -12.00 11.48 -40.55
C ASN A 172 -11.36 10.47 -41.52
N LYS A 173 -12.10 9.40 -41.79
CA LYS A 173 -11.98 8.62 -43.03
C LYS A 173 -13.29 8.74 -43.79
N LYS A 174 -13.62 9.97 -44.22
CA LYS A 174 -14.56 10.18 -45.32
C LYS A 174 -13.93 9.72 -46.63
N GLN A 175 -14.66 8.87 -47.33
CA GLN A 175 -14.94 8.99 -48.76
C GLN A 175 -13.74 9.08 -49.71
N LYS A 176 -13.30 7.90 -50.20
CA LYS A 176 -12.86 7.73 -51.59
C LYS A 176 -13.18 6.31 -52.03
N GLN A 177 -14.45 6.08 -52.38
CA GLN A 177 -14.91 5.01 -53.27
C GLN A 177 -16.39 5.26 -53.56
N LYS A 178 -16.65 6.23 -54.45
CA LYS A 178 -17.80 6.17 -55.34
C LYS A 178 -17.24 6.09 -56.75
N ARG A 179 -17.82 5.14 -57.48
CA ARG A 179 -17.65 4.86 -58.90
C ARG A 179 -17.95 6.09 -59.74
#